data_AF-A0A1M3KUA0-F1
#
_entry.id   AF-A0A1M3KUA0-F1
#
_cell.length_a   1.000
_cell.length_b   1.000
_cell.length_c   1.000
_cell.angle_alpha   90.00
_cell.angle_beta   90.00
_cell.angle_gamma   90.00
#
_symmetry.space_group_name_H-M   'P 1'
#
loop_
_entity.id
_entity.type
_entity.pdbx_description
1 polymer ?
#
loop_
_entity_poly.entity_id
_entity_poly.type
_entity_poly.pdbx_seq_one_letter_code
_entity_poly.pdbx_strand_id
1 'polypeptide(L)' 'MAEQPPHDPWSDPAFELAVRETAYFLWEQDGKPFGREQEYWFRALERQLRERNADRDLANAPRRKTTG' A
#
# COMPACT_ATOMS: atom_id res chain seq x y z
N MET A 1 -22.18 17.12 -9.40
CA MET A 1 -21.00 16.32 -9.77
C MET A 1 -20.00 16.55 -8.65
N ALA A 2 -19.80 15.59 -7.76
CA ALA A 2 -18.87 15.78 -6.65
C ALA A 2 -17.44 15.68 -7.22
N GLU A 3 -16.76 16.81 -7.33
CA GLU A 3 -15.32 16.85 -7.54
C GLU A 3 -14.68 16.18 -6.32
N GLN A 4 -14.28 14.93 -6.49
CA GLN A 4 -13.44 14.22 -5.53
C GLN A 4 -12.15 15.07 -5.40
N PRO A 5 -11.82 15.60 -4.21
CA PRO A 5 -10.57 16.35 -4.01
C PRO A 5 -9.38 15.48 -4.42
N PRO A 6 -8.22 16.07 -4.75
CA PRO A 6 -7.02 15.31 -5.11
C PRO A 6 -6.82 14.22 -4.06
N HIS A 7 -6.81 12.97 -4.53
CA HIS A 7 -6.74 11.79 -3.69
C HIS A 7 -5.37 11.80 -3.03
N ASP A 8 -5.28 12.46 -1.87
CA ASP A 8 -4.13 12.33 -1.01
C ASP A 8 -3.98 10.82 -0.75
N PRO A 9 -2.77 10.24 -0.84
CA PRO A 9 -2.56 8.81 -0.61
C PRO A 9 -3.11 8.35 0.75
N TRP A 10 -3.20 9.27 1.72
CA TRP A 10 -3.78 9.08 3.04
C TRP A 10 -5.29 9.34 3.09
N SER A 11 -5.90 9.90 2.04
CA SER A 11 -7.36 9.98 1.85
C SER A 11 -7.96 8.75 1.19
N ASP A 12 -7.14 7.75 0.84
CA ASP A 12 -7.61 6.51 0.21
C ASP A 12 -8.03 5.48 1.28
N PRO A 13 -9.34 5.25 1.51
CA PRO A 13 -9.77 4.33 2.54
C PRO A 13 -9.39 2.88 2.23
N ALA A 14 -9.23 2.51 0.95
CA ALA A 14 -8.81 1.17 0.56
C ALA A 14 -7.31 0.95 0.83
N PHE A 15 -6.49 1.97 0.59
CA PHE A 15 -5.07 1.96 0.94
C PHE A 15 -4.88 1.87 2.46
N GLU A 16 -5.59 2.69 3.24
CA GLU A 16 -5.48 2.64 4.70
C GLU A 16 -5.89 1.26 5.24
N LEU A 17 -6.96 0.67 4.69
CA LEU A 17 -7.39 -0.68 5.04
C LEU A 17 -6.30 -1.71 4.73
N ALA A 18 -5.71 -1.67 3.53
CA ALA A 18 -4.65 -2.60 3.14
C ALA A 18 -3.41 -2.51 4.06
N VAL A 19 -3.03 -1.29 4.49
CA VAL A 19 -1.95 -1.08 5.47
C VAL A 19 -2.34 -1.69 6.82
N ARG A 20 -3.56 -1.46 7.32
CA ARG A 20 -4.09 -2.07 8.57
C ARG A 20 -4.07 -3.58 8.55
N GLU A 21 -4.61 -4.18 7.50
CA GLU A 21 -4.67 -5.64 7.37
C GLU A 21 -3.26 -6.25 7.31
N THR A 22 -2.36 -5.63 6.53
CA THR A 22 -0.97 -6.08 6.43
C THR A 22 -0.25 -5.95 7.77
N ALA A 23 -0.41 -4.82 8.47
CA ALA A 23 0.20 -4.60 9.78
C ALA A 23 -0.31 -5.60 10.82
N TYR A 24 -1.63 -5.83 10.85
CA TYR A 24 -2.25 -6.80 11.76
C TYR A 24 -1.76 -8.21 11.48
N PHE A 25 -1.69 -8.61 10.21
CA PHE A 25 -1.20 -9.93 9.83
C PHE A 25 0.26 -10.13 10.26
N LEU A 26 1.14 -9.16 9.98
CA LEU A 26 2.55 -9.24 10.39
C LEU A 26 2.71 -9.29 11.92
N TRP A 27 1.93 -8.48 12.64
CA TRP A 27 1.95 -8.44 14.10
C TRP A 27 1.41 -9.74 14.72
N GLU A 28 0.34 -10.30 14.17
CA GLU A 28 -0.22 -11.58 14.59
C GLU A 28 0.73 -12.74 14.33
N GLN A 29 1.37 -12.78 13.16
CA GLN A 29 2.34 -13.82 12.81
C GLN A 29 3.56 -13.82 13.74
N ASP A 30 3.98 -12.66 14.24
CA ASP A 30 5.10 -12.53 15.19
C ASP A 30 4.71 -12.82 16.66
N GLY A 31 3.44 -13.17 16.91
CA GLY A 31 2.94 -13.51 18.25
C GLY A 31 2.42 -12.31 19.05
N LYS A 32 2.03 -11.23 18.38
CA LYS A 32 1.42 -10.03 18.97
C LYS A 32 2.28 -9.38 20.06
N PRO A 33 3.57 -9.07 19.78
CA PRO A 33 4.41 -8.38 20.75
C PRO A 33 3.81 -7.02 21.12
N PHE A 34 3.62 -6.80 22.42
CA PHE A 34 3.07 -5.56 22.96
C PHE A 34 4.08 -4.41 22.86
N GLY A 35 3.63 -3.23 22.44
CA GLY A 35 4.46 -2.03 22.28
C GLY A 35 5.23 -1.95 20.96
N ARG A 36 5.08 -2.93 20.05
CA ARG A 36 5.71 -2.95 18.72
C ARG A 36 4.72 -2.76 17.57
N GLU A 37 3.44 -2.54 17.86
CA GLU A 37 2.37 -2.38 16.87
C GLU A 37 2.69 -1.30 15.84
N GLN A 38 3.30 -0.18 16.30
CA GLN A 38 3.71 0.91 15.42
C GLN A 38 4.80 0.49 14.43
N GLU A 39 5.75 -0.35 14.84
CA GLU A 39 6.81 -0.83 13.93
C GLU A 39 6.21 -1.69 12.80
N TYR A 40 5.23 -2.54 13.15
CA TYR A 40 4.50 -3.33 12.16
C TYR A 40 3.66 -2.47 11.23
N TRP A 41 3.06 -1.40 11.75
CA TRP A 41 2.35 -0.41 10.95
C TRP A 41 3.27 0.25 9.91
N PHE A 42 4.46 0.73 10.32
CA PHE A 42 5.41 1.35 9.39
C PHE A 42 5.91 0.36 8.33
N ARG A 43 6.24 -0.88 8.72
CA ARG A 43 6.65 -1.93 7.77
C ARG A 43 5.57 -2.23 6.74
N ALA A 44 4.31 -2.30 7.17
CA ALA A 44 3.16 -2.50 6.29
C ALA A 44 2.96 -1.30 5.34
N LEU A 45 3.10 -0.08 5.86
CA LEU A 45 2.99 1.15 5.08
C LEU A 45 4.05 1.21 3.97
N GLU A 46 5.32 0.95 4.31
CA GLU A 46 6.42 0.93 3.35
C GLU A 46 6.20 -0.10 2.24
N ARG A 47 5.66 -1.27 2.60
CA ARG A 47 5.31 -2.31 1.65
C ARG A 47 4.21 -1.86 0.68
N GLN A 48 3.11 -1.32 1.20
CA GLN A 48 1.99 -0.84 0.37
C GLN A 48 2.39 0.33 -0.54
N LEU A 49 3.23 1.26 -0.05
CA LEU A 49 3.77 2.35 -0.86
C LEU A 49 4.65 1.84 -2.01
N ARG A 50 5.50 0.84 -1.74
CA ARG A 50 6.34 0.21 -2.76
C ARG A 50 5.49 -0.50 -3.82
N GLU A 51 4.49 -1.27 -3.41
CA GLU A 51 3.59 -1.96 -4.33
C GLU A 51 2.82 -0.97 -5.22
N ARG A 52 2.24 0.09 -4.64
CA ARG A 52 1.55 1.14 -5.40
C ARG A 52 2.45 1.86 -6.40
N ASN A 53 3.69 2.18 -6.02
CA ASN A 53 4.65 2.79 -6.93
C ASN A 53 5.04 1.83 -8.06
N ALA A 54 5.26 0.55 -7.75
CA ALA A 54 5.57 -0.46 -8.76
C ALA A 54 4.41 -0.67 -9.74
N ASP A 55 3.16 -0.68 -9.25
CA ASP A 55 1.96 -0.79 -10.08
C ASP A 55 1.82 0.43 -11.01
N ARG A 56 2.10 1.63 -10.49
CA ARG A 56 2.14 2.87 -11.28
C ARG A 56 3.23 2.84 -12.35
N ASP A 57 4.44 2.38 -12.02
CA ASP A 57 5.54 2.22 -12.98
C ASP A 57 5.19 1.19 -14.06
N LEU A 58 4.57 0.07 -13.70
CA LEU A 58 4.09 -0.93 -14.64
C LEU A 58 2.99 -0.36 -15.57
N ALA A 59 2.07 0.42 -15.02
CA ALA A 59 1.01 1.07 -15.79
C ALA A 59 1.56 2.18 -16.71
N ASN A 60 2.62 2.87 -16.30
CA ASN A 60 3.27 3.92 -17.09
C ASN A 60 4.26 3.36 -18.13
N ALA A 61 4.75 2.13 -17.94
CA ALA A 61 5.67 1.50 -18.87
C ALA A 61 5.07 1.45 -20.28
N PRO A 62 5.74 2.00 -21.31
CA PRO A 62 5.24 1.92 -22.67
C PRO A 62 5.17 0.46 -23.04
N ARG A 63 3.96 -0.04 -23.32
CA ARG A 63 3.70 -1.39 -23.84
C ARG A 63 4.62 -1.58 -25.04
N ARG A 64 5.75 -2.27 -24.85
CA ARG A 64 6.66 -2.63 -25.93
C ARG A 64 5.86 -3.55 -26.83
N LYS A 65 5.34 -2.99 -27.92
CA LYS A 65 4.77 -3.72 -29.04
C LYS A 65 5.84 -4.69 -29.51
N THR A 66 5.66 -5.95 -29.15
CA THR A 66 6.30 -7.10 -29.77
C THR A 66 5.85 -7.10 -31.22
N THR A 67 6.64 -6.43 -32.07
CA THR A 67 6.56 -6.60 -33.52
C THR A 67 7.16 -7.97 -33.82
N GLY A 68 6.32 -8.86 -34.39
CA GLY A 68 6.73 -10.11 -35.02
C GLY A 68 7.17 -9.92 -36.46
#